data_AF-A0A1H9GF27-F1
#
_entry.id   AF-A0A1H9GF27-F1
#
_cell.length_a   1.000
_cell.length_b   1.000
_cell.length_c   1.000
_cell.angle_alpha   90.00
_cell.angle_beta   90.00
_cell.angle_gamma   90.00
#
_symmetry.space_group_name_H-M   'P 1'
#
loop_
_entity.id
_entity.type
_entity.pdbx_description
1 polymer ?
#
loop_
_entity_poly.entity_id
_entity_poly.type
_entity_poly.pdbx_seq_one_letter_code
_entity_poly.pdbx_strand_id
1 'polypeptide(L)'
;MNIDPVKALEGKVERLGKDLKALDSRLENAQTDAAHEQLGLSNQLKDTTRKLGRTNDRVTELAESVHRLERLLVALNRKVRAGETRKADFGNWPEIEKKELAKIFQGQEAYSRKTFTPQEAKDTRKAIAEYDRRAHEAIEAAESLTHLPANAESLWRKHYKQWHAITDKHRPEVPDDDTHAKDTAAKSAGNEAIKRTRQQIRARIEDAVANDLLFPAWFENAMGPAAPPGRADDWLYTATDVVLYRLLHDVTSPADALGPAPAEDGHRKTLYDRLVSECAEYRRP
;
A
#
# COMPACT_ATOMS: atom_id res chain seq x y z
N MET A 1 -22.34 45.88 -94.18
CA MET A 1 -22.31 44.54 -93.55
C MET A 1 -23.30 44.56 -92.39
N ASN A 2 -24.38 43.80 -92.51
CA ASN A 2 -25.42 43.69 -91.49
C ASN A 2 -24.92 42.69 -90.43
N ILE A 3 -24.39 43.18 -89.31
CA ILE A 3 -23.93 42.31 -88.22
C ILE A 3 -25.18 41.83 -87.49
N ASP A 4 -25.50 40.55 -87.63
CA ASP A 4 -26.60 39.93 -86.90
C ASP A 4 -26.26 39.93 -85.39
N PRO A 5 -26.96 40.72 -84.56
CA PRO A 5 -26.66 40.85 -83.14
C PRO A 5 -26.84 39.52 -82.38
N VAL A 6 -27.70 38.63 -82.88
CA VAL A 6 -27.93 37.29 -82.29
C VAL A 6 -26.68 36.43 -82.46
N LYS A 7 -26.08 36.43 -83.66
CA LYS A 7 -24.85 35.68 -83.96
C LYS A 7 -23.64 36.20 -83.16
N ALA A 8 -23.57 37.50 -82.90
CA ALA A 8 -22.54 38.10 -82.06
C ALA A 8 -22.70 37.73 -80.57
N LEU A 9 -23.94 37.60 -80.09
CA LEU A 9 -24.27 37.11 -78.75
C LEU A 9 -23.94 35.62 -78.61
N GLU A 10 -24.32 34.79 -79.57
CA GLU A 10 -23.98 33.35 -79.61
C GLU A 10 -22.47 33.12 -79.54
N GLY A 11 -21.69 33.88 -80.32
CA GLY A 11 -20.22 33.78 -80.27
C GLY A 11 -19.61 34.20 -78.91
N LYS A 12 -20.25 35.11 -78.16
CA LYS A 12 -19.84 35.46 -76.78
C LYS A 12 -20.22 34.35 -75.79
N VAL A 13 -21.42 33.79 -75.91
CA VAL A 13 -21.87 32.67 -75.07
C VAL A 13 -20.98 31.45 -75.28
N GLU A 14 -20.58 31.14 -76.51
CA GLU A 14 -19.66 30.03 -76.79
C GLU A 14 -18.26 30.26 -76.19
N ARG A 15 -17.74 31.49 -76.25
CA ARG A 15 -16.46 31.85 -75.62
C ARG A 15 -16.53 31.75 -74.10
N LEU A 16 -17.57 32.31 -73.48
CA LEU A 16 -17.78 32.20 -72.03
C LEU A 16 -17.96 30.74 -71.60
N GLY A 17 -18.63 29.90 -72.41
CA GLY A 17 -18.73 28.47 -72.15
C GLY A 17 -17.39 27.74 -72.22
N LYS A 18 -16.49 28.13 -73.14
CA LYS A 18 -15.11 27.61 -73.22
C LYS A 18 -14.28 28.06 -72.03
N ASP A 19 -14.39 29.33 -71.64
CA ASP A 19 -13.66 29.90 -70.51
C ASP A 19 -14.11 29.26 -69.19
N LEU A 20 -15.42 29.04 -69.00
CA LEU A 20 -15.96 28.32 -67.85
C LEU A 20 -15.43 26.89 -67.78
N LYS A 21 -15.43 26.14 -68.88
CA LYS A 21 -14.86 24.78 -68.91
C LYS A 21 -13.36 24.77 -68.60
N ALA A 22 -12.62 25.75 -69.09
CA ALA A 22 -11.19 25.89 -68.82
C ALA A 22 -10.91 26.23 -67.34
N LEU A 23 -11.74 27.08 -66.74
CA LEU A 23 -11.68 27.39 -65.31
C LEU A 23 -12.04 26.19 -64.44
N ASP A 24 -13.08 25.44 -64.82
CA ASP A 24 -13.52 24.23 -64.13
C ASP A 24 -12.41 23.16 -64.13
N SER A 25 -11.80 22.91 -65.30
CA SER A 25 -10.67 21.99 -65.41
C SER A 25 -9.45 22.44 -64.58
N ARG A 26 -9.20 23.76 -64.49
CA ARG A 26 -8.12 24.29 -63.63
C ARG A 26 -8.44 24.14 -62.15
N LEU A 27 -9.71 24.29 -61.77
CA LEU A 27 -10.15 24.16 -60.39
C LEU A 27 -10.09 22.70 -59.95
N GLU A 28 -10.53 21.76 -60.78
CA GLU A 28 -10.38 20.32 -60.53
C GLU A 28 -8.91 19.93 -60.38
N ASN A 29 -8.04 20.35 -61.31
CA ASN A 29 -6.60 20.06 -61.22
C ASN A 29 -5.97 20.65 -59.95
N ALA A 30 -6.30 21.90 -59.61
CA ALA A 30 -5.80 22.53 -58.38
C ALA A 30 -6.31 21.83 -57.11
N GLN A 31 -7.55 21.34 -57.12
CA GLN A 31 -8.10 20.56 -56.02
C GLN A 31 -7.42 19.19 -55.88
N THR A 32 -7.14 18.51 -57.00
CA THR A 32 -6.41 17.24 -56.97
C THR A 32 -4.98 17.42 -56.49
N ASP A 33 -4.29 18.47 -56.95
CA ASP A 33 -2.92 18.78 -56.53
C ASP A 33 -2.87 19.11 -55.04
N ALA A 34 -3.80 19.95 -54.55
CA ALA A 34 -3.92 20.26 -53.13
C ALA A 34 -4.22 19.02 -52.28
N ALA A 35 -5.08 18.10 -52.75
CA ALA A 35 -5.37 16.85 -52.07
C ALA A 35 -4.14 15.92 -52.01
N HIS A 36 -3.36 15.84 -53.09
CA HIS A 36 -2.11 15.10 -53.13
C HIS A 36 -1.05 15.68 -52.18
N GLU A 37 -0.90 17.00 -52.14
CA GLU A 37 0.00 17.69 -51.20
C GLU A 37 -0.43 17.46 -49.75
N GLN A 38 -1.72 17.58 -49.44
CA GLN A 38 -2.24 17.31 -48.10
C GLN A 38 -1.99 15.88 -47.64
N LEU A 39 -2.17 14.89 -48.53
CA LEU A 39 -1.85 13.49 -48.23
C LEU A 39 -0.34 13.29 -48.02
N GLY A 40 0.50 13.92 -48.85
CA GLY A 40 1.95 13.91 -48.70
C GLY A 40 2.39 14.45 -47.34
N LEU A 41 1.90 15.63 -46.96
CA LEU A 41 2.17 16.26 -45.67
C LEU A 41 1.63 15.42 -44.50
N SER A 42 0.43 14.84 -44.63
CA SER A 42 -0.14 13.96 -43.60
C SER A 42 0.70 12.71 -43.35
N ASN A 43 1.19 12.08 -44.43
CA ASN A 43 2.07 10.91 -44.32
C ASN A 43 3.42 11.28 -43.72
N GLN A 44 4.00 12.41 -44.12
CA GLN A 44 5.23 12.93 -43.51
C GLN A 44 5.04 13.19 -42.02
N LEU A 45 3.94 13.82 -41.60
CA LEU A 45 3.62 14.04 -40.19
C LEU A 45 3.48 12.73 -39.42
N LYS A 46 2.80 11.72 -39.98
CA LYS A 46 2.68 10.40 -39.33
C LYS A 46 4.04 9.73 -39.15
N ASP A 47 4.91 9.82 -40.13
CA ASP A 47 6.24 9.23 -40.06
C ASP A 47 7.17 9.99 -39.10
N THR A 48 7.10 11.32 -39.05
CA THR A 48 7.84 12.09 -38.05
C THR A 48 7.33 11.82 -36.64
N THR A 49 6.02 11.70 -36.43
CA THR A 49 5.45 11.30 -35.13
C THR A 49 5.93 9.90 -34.70
N ARG A 50 5.94 8.93 -35.61
CA ARG A 50 6.47 7.57 -35.32
C ARG A 50 7.95 7.60 -34.97
N LYS A 51 8.75 8.37 -35.72
CA LYS A 51 10.18 8.55 -35.43
C LYS A 51 10.37 9.19 -34.06
N LEU A 52 9.60 10.22 -33.74
CA LEU A 52 9.63 10.92 -32.46
C LEU A 52 9.31 9.98 -31.30
N GLY A 53 8.29 9.12 -31.44
CA GLY A 53 7.97 8.07 -30.47
C GLY A 53 9.15 7.13 -30.22
N ARG A 54 9.73 6.55 -31.28
CA ARG A 54 10.90 5.66 -31.14
C ARG A 54 12.12 6.34 -30.52
N THR A 55 12.36 7.62 -30.84
CA THR A 55 13.46 8.36 -30.23
C THR A 55 13.18 8.65 -28.75
N ASN A 56 11.93 8.92 -28.38
CA ASN A 56 11.54 9.10 -26.99
C ASN A 56 11.75 7.81 -26.20
N ASP A 57 11.31 6.66 -26.72
CA ASP A 57 11.52 5.36 -26.08
C ASP A 57 13.01 5.08 -25.85
N ARG A 58 13.86 5.34 -26.86
CA ARG A 58 15.32 5.22 -26.74
C ARG A 58 15.92 6.18 -25.71
N VAL A 59 15.42 7.41 -25.62
CA VAL A 59 15.87 8.38 -24.61
C VAL A 59 15.51 7.89 -23.21
N THR A 60 14.31 7.31 -23.03
CA THR A 60 13.90 6.70 -21.76
C THR A 60 14.79 5.52 -21.38
N GLU A 61 15.04 4.58 -22.31
CA GLU A 61 15.96 3.46 -22.08
C GLU A 61 17.39 3.93 -21.73
N LEU A 62 17.89 4.96 -22.43
CA LEU A 62 19.21 5.52 -22.14
C LEU A 62 19.23 6.20 -20.75
N ALA A 63 18.19 6.92 -20.37
CA ALA A 63 18.09 7.54 -19.05
C ALA A 63 18.13 6.49 -17.92
N GLU A 64 17.37 5.39 -18.07
CA GLU A 64 17.42 4.25 -17.15
C GLU A 64 18.83 3.64 -17.07
N SER A 65 19.50 3.46 -18.21
CA SER A 65 20.86 2.93 -18.26
C SER A 65 21.88 3.83 -17.56
N VAL A 66 21.75 5.15 -17.70
CA VAL A 66 22.61 6.15 -17.04
C VAL A 66 22.39 6.09 -15.53
N HIS A 67 21.15 6.09 -15.06
CA HIS A 67 20.84 5.98 -13.64
C HIS A 67 21.35 4.68 -13.02
N ARG A 68 21.31 3.56 -13.76
CA ARG A 68 21.92 2.31 -13.34
C ARG A 68 23.44 2.44 -13.19
N LEU A 69 24.12 3.05 -14.17
CA LEU A 69 25.57 3.25 -14.13
C LEU A 69 25.97 4.20 -13.00
N GLU A 70 25.22 5.26 -12.75
CA GLU A 70 25.42 6.17 -11.62
C GLU A 70 25.36 5.41 -10.28
N ARG A 71 24.35 4.54 -10.10
CA ARG A 71 24.24 3.71 -8.89
C ARG A 71 25.42 2.75 -8.72
N LEU A 72 25.87 2.12 -9.81
CA LEU A 72 27.04 1.23 -9.77
C LEU A 72 28.34 1.99 -9.52
N LEU A 73 28.47 3.20 -10.07
CA LEU A 73 29.62 4.08 -9.82
C LEU A 73 29.64 4.56 -8.38
N VAL A 74 28.49 4.91 -7.78
CA VAL A 74 28.41 5.22 -6.35
C VAL A 74 28.83 4.01 -5.51
N ALA A 75 28.33 2.81 -5.84
CA ALA A 75 28.72 1.57 -5.17
C ALA A 75 30.22 1.30 -5.28
N LEU A 76 30.78 1.47 -6.47
CA LEU A 76 32.19 1.27 -6.74
C LEU A 76 33.04 2.33 -6.03
N ASN A 77 32.62 3.60 -6.06
CA ASN A 77 33.30 4.70 -5.38
C ASN A 77 33.31 4.46 -3.86
N ARG A 78 32.21 3.97 -3.28
CA ARG A 78 32.19 3.49 -1.89
C ARG A 78 33.18 2.36 -1.66
N LYS A 79 33.22 1.35 -2.53
CA LYS A 79 34.18 0.22 -2.44
C LYS A 79 35.63 0.65 -2.57
N VAL A 80 35.93 1.63 -3.42
CA VAL A 80 37.28 2.15 -3.66
C VAL A 80 37.71 3.11 -2.55
N ARG A 81 36.82 3.99 -2.07
CA ARG A 81 37.07 4.92 -0.95
C ARG A 81 37.16 4.20 0.38
N ALA A 82 36.41 3.12 0.58
CA ALA A 82 36.51 2.24 1.74
C ALA A 82 37.77 1.36 1.69
N GLY A 83 38.88 1.90 1.12
CA GLY A 83 40.17 1.27 0.84
C GLY A 83 40.71 0.31 1.89
N GLU A 84 40.26 0.43 3.14
CA GLU A 84 40.21 -0.65 4.12
C GLU A 84 39.03 -0.45 5.10
N THR A 85 38.06 -1.38 5.10
CA THR A 85 37.38 -1.97 6.28
C THR A 85 36.26 -1.26 7.08
N ARG A 86 35.79 -0.04 6.78
CA ARG A 86 34.62 0.48 7.53
C ARG A 86 33.29 0.00 6.93
N LYS A 87 32.77 -1.08 7.52
CA LYS A 87 31.44 -1.65 7.25
C LYS A 87 30.41 -1.01 8.17
N ALA A 88 29.25 -0.70 7.64
CA ALA A 88 28.10 -0.34 8.45
C ALA A 88 27.62 -1.57 9.24
N ASP A 89 27.45 -1.41 10.54
CA ASP A 89 26.89 -2.44 11.40
C ASP A 89 25.38 -2.22 11.58
N PHE A 90 24.61 -3.01 10.85
CA PHE A 90 23.15 -3.08 10.97
C PHE A 90 22.69 -4.36 11.70
N GLY A 91 23.61 -5.18 12.18
CA GLY A 91 23.32 -6.42 12.91
C GLY A 91 23.28 -6.22 14.42
N ASN A 92 24.09 -5.31 14.96
CA ASN A 92 24.16 -5.04 16.39
C ASN A 92 23.57 -3.66 16.74
N TRP A 93 22.65 -3.62 17.71
CA TRP A 93 21.93 -2.42 18.11
C TRP A 93 21.96 -2.21 19.63
N PRO A 94 23.11 -1.79 20.20
CA PRO A 94 23.23 -1.58 21.64
C PRO A 94 22.33 -0.45 22.18
N GLU A 95 21.93 0.50 21.34
CA GLU A 95 21.03 1.62 21.68
C GLU A 95 19.56 1.20 21.76
N ILE A 96 19.23 0.07 21.12
CA ILE A 96 17.87 -0.49 21.15
C ILE A 96 17.80 -1.46 22.33
N GLU A 97 17.34 -0.96 23.47
CA GLU A 97 17.20 -1.78 24.66
C GLU A 97 16.21 -2.95 24.44
N LYS A 98 16.50 -4.12 25.01
CA LYS A 98 15.57 -5.27 25.03
C LYS A 98 14.18 -4.91 25.57
N LYS A 99 14.12 -3.94 26.51
CA LYS A 99 12.87 -3.41 27.05
C LYS A 99 12.04 -2.67 26.01
N GLU A 100 12.68 -1.96 25.09
CA GLU A 100 12.00 -1.25 24.02
C GLU A 100 11.36 -2.24 23.04
N LEU A 101 12.07 -3.32 22.71
CA LEU A 101 11.53 -4.41 21.89
C LEU A 101 10.36 -5.12 22.56
N ALA A 102 10.45 -5.36 23.87
CA ALA A 102 9.34 -5.93 24.63
C ALA A 102 8.06 -5.07 24.54
N LYS A 103 8.18 -3.74 24.55
CA LYS A 103 7.02 -2.83 24.35
C LYS A 103 6.44 -2.96 22.96
N ILE A 104 7.28 -3.11 21.93
CA ILE A 104 6.83 -3.33 20.55
C ILE A 104 6.01 -4.63 20.47
N PHE A 105 6.53 -5.72 21.02
CA PHE A 105 5.82 -7.00 21.05
C PHE A 105 4.51 -6.94 21.82
N GLN A 106 4.48 -6.29 22.99
CA GLN A 106 3.24 -6.08 23.76
C GLN A 106 2.20 -5.28 22.97
N GLY A 107 2.62 -4.24 22.25
CA GLY A 107 1.73 -3.48 21.37
C GLY A 107 1.16 -4.33 20.24
N GLN A 108 2.00 -5.12 19.56
CA GLN A 108 1.57 -6.05 18.51
C GLN A 108 0.61 -7.12 19.03
N GLU A 109 0.87 -7.67 20.21
CA GLU A 109 0.00 -8.63 20.86
C GLU A 109 -1.37 -8.01 21.18
N ALA A 110 -1.40 -6.78 21.71
CA ALA A 110 -2.63 -6.05 21.94
C ALA A 110 -3.43 -5.75 20.64
N TYR A 111 -2.76 -5.63 19.49
CA TYR A 111 -3.44 -5.55 18.19
C TYR A 111 -3.99 -6.91 17.71
N SER A 112 -3.34 -8.02 18.07
CA SER A 112 -3.79 -9.37 17.72
C SER A 112 -4.96 -9.85 18.57
N ARG A 113 -5.11 -9.32 19.78
CA ARG A 113 -6.23 -9.64 20.68
C ARG A 113 -7.53 -9.04 20.13
N LYS A 114 -8.56 -9.89 20.04
CA LYS A 114 -9.89 -9.48 19.62
C LYS A 114 -10.50 -8.58 20.71
N THR A 115 -10.52 -7.27 20.46
CA THR A 115 -11.18 -6.32 21.36
C THR A 115 -12.68 -6.46 21.24
N PHE A 116 -13.38 -6.72 22.36
CA PHE A 116 -14.81 -6.42 22.45
C PHE A 116 -15.00 -4.93 22.10
N THR A 117 -15.93 -4.60 21.24
CA THR A 117 -16.29 -3.18 21.08
C THR A 117 -16.92 -2.68 22.39
N PRO A 118 -16.85 -1.37 22.70
CA PRO A 118 -17.54 -0.81 23.87
C PRO A 118 -19.03 -1.14 23.91
N GLN A 119 -19.63 -1.28 22.73
CA GLN A 119 -21.03 -1.68 22.54
C GLN A 119 -21.23 -3.16 22.89
N GLU A 120 -20.40 -4.06 22.37
CA GLU A 120 -20.45 -5.48 22.73
C GLU A 120 -20.23 -5.68 24.24
N ALA A 121 -19.27 -4.98 24.85
CA ALA A 121 -19.03 -5.03 26.30
C ALA A 121 -20.28 -4.61 27.10
N LYS A 122 -20.94 -3.51 26.69
CA LYS A 122 -22.21 -3.05 27.27
C LYS A 122 -23.34 -4.06 27.10
N ASP A 123 -23.43 -4.71 25.95
CA ASP A 123 -24.46 -5.70 25.66
C ASP A 123 -24.25 -6.99 26.48
N THR A 124 -23.02 -7.44 26.65
CA THR A 124 -22.69 -8.52 27.61
C THR A 124 -23.00 -8.14 29.06
N ARG A 125 -22.74 -6.90 29.50
CA ARG A 125 -23.14 -6.46 30.86
C ARG A 125 -24.63 -6.50 31.09
N LYS A 126 -25.42 -6.07 30.09
CA LYS A 126 -26.88 -6.17 30.13
C LYS A 126 -27.32 -7.63 30.20
N ALA A 127 -26.71 -8.51 29.40
CA ALA A 127 -27.03 -9.94 29.41
C ALA A 127 -26.73 -10.59 30.77
N ILE A 128 -25.63 -10.20 31.44
CA ILE A 128 -25.28 -10.66 32.79
C ILE A 128 -26.30 -10.15 33.81
N ALA A 129 -26.63 -8.85 33.79
CA ALA A 129 -27.61 -8.28 34.71
C ALA A 129 -29.00 -8.91 34.54
N GLU A 130 -29.40 -9.23 33.30
CA GLU A 130 -30.66 -9.92 33.03
C GLU A 130 -30.63 -11.38 33.53
N TYR A 131 -29.50 -12.08 33.36
CA TYR A 131 -29.30 -13.41 33.91
C TYR A 131 -29.37 -13.41 35.44
N ASP A 132 -28.65 -12.52 36.10
CA ASP A 132 -28.61 -12.43 37.57
C ASP A 132 -29.98 -12.06 38.15
N ARG A 133 -30.71 -11.13 37.51
CA ARG A 133 -32.09 -10.80 37.89
C ARG A 133 -33.01 -12.02 37.80
N ARG A 134 -32.97 -12.75 36.68
CA ARG A 134 -33.78 -13.96 36.50
C ARG A 134 -33.42 -15.04 37.52
N ALA A 135 -32.12 -15.20 37.81
CA ALA A 135 -31.67 -16.13 38.84
C ALA A 135 -32.22 -15.78 40.22
N HIS A 136 -32.20 -14.50 40.62
CA HIS A 136 -32.81 -14.05 41.88
C HIS A 136 -34.33 -14.27 41.91
N GLU A 137 -35.06 -13.91 40.85
CA GLU A 137 -36.50 -14.18 40.74
C GLU A 137 -36.82 -15.68 40.90
N ALA A 138 -35.95 -16.56 40.39
CA ALA A 138 -36.12 -18.00 40.51
C ALA A 138 -35.78 -18.55 41.91
N ILE A 139 -34.81 -17.93 42.62
CA ILE A 139 -34.49 -18.24 44.02
C ILE A 139 -35.66 -17.80 44.93
N GLU A 140 -36.14 -16.56 44.80
CA GLU A 140 -37.28 -16.04 45.56
C GLU A 140 -38.55 -16.88 45.32
N ALA A 141 -38.78 -17.28 44.07
CA ALA A 141 -39.83 -18.21 43.71
C ALA A 141 -39.70 -19.57 44.42
N ALA A 142 -38.49 -20.14 44.47
CA ALA A 142 -38.24 -21.40 45.17
C ALA A 142 -38.44 -21.26 46.69
N GLU A 143 -38.01 -20.15 47.28
CA GLU A 143 -38.24 -19.83 48.70
C GLU A 143 -39.73 -19.64 49.00
N SER A 144 -40.49 -19.00 48.12
CA SER A 144 -41.95 -18.84 48.31
C SER A 144 -42.73 -20.16 48.38
N LEU A 145 -42.16 -21.25 47.84
CA LEU A 145 -42.75 -22.59 47.87
C LEU A 145 -42.51 -23.35 49.19
N THR A 146 -41.70 -22.81 50.12
CA THR A 146 -41.50 -23.43 51.45
C THR A 146 -42.71 -23.27 52.38
N HIS A 147 -43.68 -22.43 51.99
CA HIS A 147 -45.00 -22.35 52.61
C HIS A 147 -46.03 -22.85 51.59
N LEU A 148 -46.87 -23.83 51.94
CA LEU A 148 -47.82 -24.47 51.02
C LEU A 148 -49.20 -23.77 51.02
N PRO A 149 -49.52 -22.88 50.07
CA PRO A 149 -50.88 -22.42 49.83
C PRO A 149 -51.71 -23.48 49.08
N ALA A 150 -53.05 -23.37 49.12
CA ALA A 150 -53.98 -24.34 48.53
C ALA A 150 -53.82 -24.56 47.00
N ASN A 151 -53.08 -23.71 46.29
CA ASN A 151 -52.76 -23.78 44.85
C ASN A 151 -51.29 -24.19 44.55
N ALA A 152 -50.57 -24.74 45.53
CA ALA A 152 -49.13 -25.01 45.50
C ALA A 152 -48.62 -25.82 44.28
N GLU A 153 -49.39 -26.77 43.75
CA GLU A 153 -48.92 -27.59 42.63
C GLU A 153 -48.77 -26.80 41.32
N SER A 154 -49.70 -25.87 41.06
CA SER A 154 -49.67 -25.02 39.86
C SER A 154 -48.54 -23.99 39.92
N LEU A 155 -48.30 -23.43 41.11
CA LEU A 155 -47.19 -22.54 41.41
C LEU A 155 -45.85 -23.29 41.28
N TRP A 156 -45.76 -24.50 41.83
CA TRP A 156 -44.55 -25.33 41.73
C TRP A 156 -44.18 -25.62 40.27
N ARG A 157 -45.13 -26.03 39.42
CA ARG A 157 -44.86 -26.28 37.99
C ARG A 157 -44.40 -25.01 37.26
N LYS A 158 -44.92 -23.84 37.62
CA LYS A 158 -44.53 -22.55 37.01
C LYS A 158 -43.11 -22.17 37.44
N HIS A 159 -42.82 -22.22 38.72
CA HIS A 159 -41.51 -21.85 39.28
C HIS A 159 -40.41 -22.86 38.91
N TYR A 160 -40.73 -24.16 38.86
CA TYR A 160 -39.82 -25.18 38.38
C TYR A 160 -39.40 -24.96 36.92
N LYS A 161 -40.34 -24.57 36.04
CA LYS A 161 -40.01 -24.20 34.65
C LYS A 161 -39.12 -22.96 34.57
N GLN A 162 -39.33 -21.98 35.45
CA GLN A 162 -38.49 -20.77 35.51
C GLN A 162 -37.07 -21.11 35.97
N TRP A 163 -36.94 -21.93 37.02
CA TRP A 163 -35.66 -22.42 37.53
C TRP A 163 -34.87 -23.21 36.46
N HIS A 164 -35.50 -24.19 35.82
CA HIS A 164 -34.84 -25.02 34.80
C HIS A 164 -34.37 -24.21 33.59
N ALA A 165 -35.14 -23.18 33.20
CA ALA A 165 -34.79 -22.29 32.09
C ALA A 165 -33.56 -21.41 32.36
N ILE A 166 -33.16 -21.26 33.62
CA ILE A 166 -31.99 -20.49 34.04
C ILE A 166 -30.81 -21.43 34.27
N THR A 167 -31.01 -22.56 34.95
CA THR A 167 -29.93 -23.53 35.23
C THR A 167 -29.34 -24.16 33.97
N ASP A 168 -30.12 -24.27 32.89
CA ASP A 168 -29.62 -24.76 31.60
C ASP A 168 -28.81 -23.70 30.82
N LYS A 169 -28.84 -22.43 31.24
CA LYS A 169 -28.12 -21.34 30.56
C LYS A 169 -26.81 -21.05 31.26
N HIS A 170 -25.73 -21.01 30.50
CA HIS A 170 -24.44 -20.57 31.00
C HIS A 170 -24.43 -19.05 31.22
N ARG A 171 -24.02 -18.60 32.41
CA ARG A 171 -23.84 -17.17 32.70
C ARG A 171 -22.72 -16.62 31.81
N PRO A 172 -22.94 -15.54 31.03
CA PRO A 172 -21.88 -14.92 30.25
C PRO A 172 -20.74 -14.41 31.17
N GLU A 173 -19.49 -14.54 30.74
CA GLU A 173 -18.35 -13.98 31.47
C GLU A 173 -18.33 -12.45 31.38
N VAL A 174 -17.91 -11.79 32.47
CA VAL A 174 -17.80 -10.33 32.52
C VAL A 174 -16.68 -9.89 31.57
N PRO A 175 -16.95 -9.02 30.59
CA PRO A 175 -15.88 -8.40 29.81
C PRO A 175 -15.05 -7.52 30.74
N ASP A 176 -13.77 -7.84 30.86
CA ASP A 176 -12.82 -7.10 31.68
C ASP A 176 -12.57 -5.71 31.07
N ASP A 177 -13.17 -4.67 31.65
CA ASP A 177 -12.99 -3.27 31.22
C ASP A 177 -11.52 -2.83 31.33
N ASP A 178 -10.77 -3.42 32.27
CA ASP A 178 -9.34 -3.13 32.43
C ASP A 178 -8.53 -3.64 31.24
N THR A 179 -8.98 -4.69 30.56
CA THR A 179 -8.27 -5.25 29.40
C THR A 179 -8.24 -4.25 28.24
N HIS A 180 -9.32 -3.49 28.00
CA HIS A 180 -9.32 -2.47 26.95
C HIS A 180 -8.39 -1.29 27.23
N ALA A 181 -8.38 -0.80 28.47
CA ALA A 181 -7.49 0.28 28.87
C ALA A 181 -6.02 -0.16 28.80
N LYS A 182 -5.71 -1.38 29.26
CA LYS A 182 -4.38 -1.99 29.17
C LYS A 182 -3.94 -2.19 27.72
N ASP A 183 -4.81 -2.71 26.86
CA ASP A 183 -4.50 -2.91 25.44
C ASP A 183 -4.29 -1.57 24.70
N THR A 184 -5.08 -0.54 25.03
CA THR A 184 -4.91 0.80 24.44
C THR A 184 -3.58 1.41 24.86
N ALA A 185 -3.22 1.29 26.14
CA ALA A 185 -1.93 1.74 26.65
C ALA A 185 -0.77 0.96 26.01
N ALA A 186 -0.89 -0.37 25.87
CA ALA A 186 0.11 -1.22 25.22
C ALA A 186 0.28 -0.87 23.74
N LYS A 187 -0.81 -0.60 23.00
CA LYS A 187 -0.77 -0.13 21.61
C LYS A 187 -0.04 1.20 21.48
N SER A 188 -0.37 2.17 22.34
CA SER A 188 0.29 3.48 22.32
C SER A 188 1.78 3.37 22.65
N ALA A 189 2.12 2.63 23.71
CA ALA A 189 3.50 2.40 24.11
C ALA A 189 4.31 1.66 23.02
N GLY A 190 3.71 0.66 22.38
CA GLY A 190 4.31 -0.06 21.26
C GLY A 190 4.55 0.84 20.04
N ASN A 191 3.58 1.71 19.69
CA ASN A 191 3.73 2.65 18.58
C ASN A 191 4.83 3.69 18.85
N GLU A 192 4.93 4.21 20.07
CA GLU A 192 6.02 5.11 20.47
C GLU A 192 7.38 4.41 20.42
N ALA A 193 7.45 3.17 20.90
CA ALA A 193 8.67 2.36 20.85
C ALA A 193 9.12 2.09 19.41
N ILE A 194 8.18 1.73 18.51
CA ILE A 194 8.46 1.59 17.07
C ILE A 194 9.01 2.91 16.51
N LYS A 195 8.38 4.05 16.84
CA LYS A 195 8.82 5.36 16.33
C LYS A 195 10.25 5.70 16.76
N ARG A 196 10.59 5.51 18.03
CA ARG A 196 11.94 5.74 18.55
C ARG A 196 12.96 4.81 17.91
N THR A 197 12.62 3.52 17.82
CA THR A 197 13.49 2.51 17.19
C THR A 197 13.76 2.85 15.72
N ARG A 198 12.74 3.24 14.96
CA ARG A 198 12.88 3.70 13.58
C ARG A 198 13.79 4.93 13.46
N GLN A 199 13.68 5.89 14.38
CA GLN A 199 14.54 7.08 14.36
C GLN A 199 16.02 6.71 14.57
N GLN A 200 16.30 5.82 15.52
CA GLN A 200 17.67 5.33 15.77
C GLN A 200 18.23 4.58 14.56
N ILE A 201 17.43 3.70 13.96
CA ILE A 201 17.81 2.95 12.76
C ILE A 201 18.09 3.90 11.60
N ARG A 202 17.15 4.83 11.33
CA ARG A 202 17.28 5.80 10.25
C ARG A 202 18.54 6.64 10.39
N ALA A 203 18.82 7.17 11.59
CA ALA A 203 20.00 7.98 11.84
C ALA A 203 21.30 7.22 11.54
N ARG A 204 21.38 5.94 11.88
CA ARG A 204 22.56 5.12 11.56
C ARG A 204 22.69 4.82 10.06
N ILE A 205 21.58 4.62 9.36
CA ILE A 205 21.61 4.44 7.89
C ILE A 205 22.07 5.74 7.22
N GLU A 206 21.54 6.89 7.66
CA GLU A 206 21.94 8.21 7.17
C GLU A 206 23.43 8.48 7.42
N ASP A 207 23.94 8.17 8.62
CA ASP A 207 25.37 8.28 8.93
C ASP A 207 26.23 7.36 8.05
N ALA A 208 25.78 6.12 7.81
CA ALA A 208 26.47 5.19 6.93
C ALA A 208 26.49 5.67 5.47
N VAL A 209 25.40 6.29 4.99
CA VAL A 209 25.32 6.92 3.67
C VAL A 209 26.26 8.13 3.59
N ALA A 210 26.25 9.00 4.61
CA ALA A 210 27.04 10.23 4.64
C ALA A 210 28.57 9.96 4.69
N ASN A 211 28.96 8.89 5.38
CA ASN A 211 30.36 8.47 5.50
C ASN A 211 30.79 7.44 4.45
N ASP A 212 29.97 7.19 3.42
CA ASP A 212 30.26 6.24 2.33
C ASP A 212 30.65 4.83 2.83
N LEU A 213 30.02 4.36 3.92
CA LEU A 213 30.31 3.05 4.51
C LEU A 213 29.83 1.91 3.60
N LEU A 214 30.53 0.77 3.68
CA LEU A 214 30.11 -0.46 3.00
C LEU A 214 28.90 -1.06 3.72
N PHE A 215 27.81 -1.27 2.99
CA PHE A 215 26.63 -1.93 3.55
C PHE A 215 26.82 -3.44 3.66
N PRO A 216 26.15 -4.10 4.62
CA PRO A 216 26.08 -5.55 4.67
C PRO A 216 25.50 -6.14 3.37
N ALA A 217 25.98 -7.32 2.98
CA ALA A 217 25.54 -7.98 1.74
C ALA A 217 24.03 -8.20 1.67
N TRP A 218 23.39 -8.66 2.75
CA TRP A 218 21.93 -8.81 2.82
C TRP A 218 21.19 -7.49 2.57
N PHE A 219 21.76 -6.35 3.00
CA PHE A 219 21.14 -5.04 2.83
C PHE A 219 21.25 -4.58 1.38
N GLU A 220 22.44 -4.66 0.77
CA GLU A 220 22.63 -4.34 -0.65
C GLU A 220 21.79 -5.27 -1.55
N ASN A 221 21.70 -6.55 -1.21
CA ASN A 221 20.91 -7.54 -1.95
C ASN A 221 19.40 -7.24 -1.95
N ALA A 222 18.90 -6.57 -0.91
CA ALA A 222 17.48 -6.21 -0.79
C ALA A 222 17.19 -4.80 -1.31
N MET A 223 17.98 -3.80 -0.91
CA MET A 223 17.73 -2.38 -1.16
C MET A 223 18.49 -1.81 -2.35
N GLY A 224 19.44 -2.58 -2.91
CA GLY A 224 20.41 -2.06 -3.87
C GLY A 224 21.55 -1.28 -3.18
N PRO A 225 22.56 -0.86 -3.96
CA PRO A 225 23.74 -0.20 -3.41
C PRO A 225 23.50 1.26 -2.97
N ALA A 226 22.45 1.90 -3.50
CA ALA A 226 22.10 3.29 -3.22
C ALA A 226 20.62 3.54 -3.52
N ALA A 227 20.06 4.61 -2.95
CA ALA A 227 18.71 5.04 -3.23
C ALA A 227 18.51 5.39 -4.72
N PRO A 228 17.37 5.04 -5.34
CA PRO A 228 17.05 5.49 -6.69
C PRO A 228 16.86 7.01 -6.77
N PRO A 229 17.14 7.63 -7.93
CA PRO A 229 16.92 9.05 -8.15
C PRO A 229 15.47 9.45 -7.83
N GLY A 230 15.29 10.52 -7.05
CA GLY A 230 13.97 11.06 -6.69
C GLY A 230 13.16 10.23 -5.69
N ARG A 231 13.69 9.10 -5.18
CA ARG A 231 13.02 8.25 -4.16
C ARG A 231 13.85 8.01 -2.91
N ALA A 232 14.70 8.97 -2.54
CA ALA A 232 15.62 8.84 -1.39
C ALA A 232 14.88 8.62 -0.06
N ASP A 233 13.81 9.37 0.19
CA ASP A 233 13.04 9.27 1.43
C ASP A 233 12.27 7.95 1.53
N ASP A 234 11.63 7.52 0.44
CA ASP A 234 10.92 6.24 0.37
C ASP A 234 11.90 5.07 0.57
N TRP A 235 13.04 5.11 -0.13
CA TRP A 235 14.09 4.12 0.02
C TRP A 235 14.58 4.03 1.47
N LEU A 236 14.78 5.18 2.14
CA LEU A 236 15.23 5.22 3.51
C LEU A 236 14.15 4.75 4.50
N TYR A 237 12.88 5.02 4.21
CA TYR A 237 11.75 4.50 4.97
C TYR A 237 11.70 2.97 4.90
N THR A 238 11.73 2.38 3.70
CA THR A 238 11.75 0.92 3.54
C THR A 238 13.01 0.31 4.11
N ALA A 239 14.19 0.91 3.91
CA ALA A 239 15.44 0.44 4.51
C ALA A 239 15.35 0.35 6.03
N THR A 240 14.77 1.37 6.67
CA THR A 240 14.53 1.39 8.12
C THR A 240 13.62 0.24 8.54
N ASP A 241 12.55 -0.01 7.80
CA ASP A 241 11.61 -1.09 8.09
C ASP A 241 12.20 -2.49 7.84
N VAL A 242 13.10 -2.66 6.86
CA VAL A 242 13.84 -3.91 6.65
C VAL A 242 14.74 -4.22 7.85
N VAL A 243 15.49 -3.24 8.34
CA VAL A 243 16.34 -3.42 9.53
C VAL A 243 15.46 -3.72 10.76
N LEU A 244 14.38 -2.97 10.95
CA LEU A 244 13.45 -3.20 12.06
C LEU A 244 12.83 -4.60 11.99
N TYR A 245 12.43 -5.07 10.80
CA TYR A 245 11.90 -6.40 10.59
C TYR A 245 12.91 -7.48 11.01
N ARG A 246 14.17 -7.34 10.59
CA ARG A 246 15.25 -8.28 10.98
C ARG A 246 15.41 -8.34 12.49
N LEU A 247 15.40 -7.17 13.13
CA LEU A 247 15.58 -7.05 14.55
C LEU A 247 14.40 -7.62 15.35
N LEU A 248 13.16 -7.46 14.87
CA LEU A 248 11.95 -7.99 15.51
C LEU A 248 11.78 -9.51 15.29
N HIS A 249 12.35 -10.06 14.23
CA HIS A 249 12.15 -11.47 13.86
C HIS A 249 13.43 -12.30 13.88
N ASP A 250 14.49 -11.77 14.50
CA ASP A 250 15.80 -12.41 14.66
C ASP A 250 16.35 -13.00 13.35
N VAL A 251 16.21 -12.26 12.26
CA VAL A 251 16.71 -12.71 10.95
C VAL A 251 18.21 -12.47 10.88
N THR A 252 18.97 -13.56 10.95
CA THR A 252 20.44 -13.54 10.96
C THR A 252 21.08 -13.91 9.63
N SER A 253 20.28 -14.24 8.60
CA SER A 253 20.79 -14.64 7.29
C SER A 253 21.73 -13.57 6.69
N PRO A 254 22.94 -13.93 6.22
CA PRO A 254 23.90 -12.99 5.66
C PRO A 254 23.58 -12.58 4.22
N ALA A 255 22.72 -13.34 3.53
CA ALA A 255 22.38 -13.13 2.11
C ALA A 255 20.95 -12.60 1.93
N ASP A 256 20.04 -12.99 2.81
CA ASP A 256 18.62 -12.66 2.73
C ASP A 256 18.25 -11.68 3.86
N ALA A 257 17.68 -10.53 3.46
CA ALA A 257 17.27 -9.49 4.39
C ALA A 257 16.04 -9.89 5.21
N LEU A 258 15.07 -10.60 4.63
CA LEU A 258 13.78 -10.85 5.27
C LEU A 258 13.63 -12.29 5.77
N GLY A 259 14.51 -13.19 5.34
CA GLY A 259 14.47 -14.59 5.74
C GLY A 259 13.27 -15.34 5.13
N PRO A 260 12.97 -16.54 5.65
CA PRO A 260 11.88 -17.35 5.12
C PRO A 260 10.53 -16.65 5.29
N ALA A 261 9.66 -16.82 4.30
CA ALA A 261 8.31 -16.28 4.34
C ALA A 261 7.56 -16.79 5.59
N PRO A 262 6.84 -15.91 6.31
CA PRO A 262 6.01 -16.32 7.45
C PRO A 262 4.96 -17.35 7.04
N ALA A 263 4.83 -18.44 7.79
CA ALA A 263 3.84 -19.48 7.53
C ALA A 263 2.42 -19.05 7.90
N GLU A 264 2.28 -18.26 8.96
CA GLU A 264 1.00 -17.81 9.49
C GLU A 264 0.52 -16.53 8.80
N ASP A 265 -0.77 -16.48 8.47
CA ASP A 265 -1.42 -15.26 8.03
C ASP A 265 -1.55 -14.28 9.20
N GLY A 266 -1.20 -13.02 8.97
CA GLY A 266 -1.25 -11.99 10.00
C GLY A 266 -0.36 -10.79 9.68
N HIS A 267 -0.19 -9.92 10.68
CA HIS A 267 0.55 -8.67 10.53
C HIS A 267 1.98 -8.87 10.00
N ARG A 268 2.68 -9.90 10.48
CA ARG A 268 4.04 -10.23 10.03
C ARG A 268 4.08 -10.56 8.54
N LYS A 269 3.12 -11.34 8.03
CA LYS A 269 3.06 -11.73 6.61
C LYS A 269 2.73 -10.52 5.73
N THR A 270 1.76 -9.70 6.13
CA THR A 270 1.46 -8.44 5.41
C THR A 270 2.68 -7.51 5.35
N LEU A 271 3.43 -7.39 6.45
CA LEU A 271 4.66 -6.61 6.48
C LEU A 271 5.74 -7.22 5.58
N TYR A 272 5.93 -8.54 5.63
CA TYR A 272 6.86 -9.28 4.76
C TYR A 272 6.55 -9.04 3.28
N ASP A 273 5.30 -9.25 2.87
CA ASP A 273 4.86 -9.12 1.47
C ASP A 273 5.06 -7.68 0.95
N ARG A 274 4.73 -6.68 1.78
CA ARG A 274 5.00 -5.26 1.47
C ARG A 274 6.49 -5.02 1.27
N LEU A 275 7.33 -5.46 2.20
CA LEU A 275 8.78 -5.25 2.13
C LEU A 275 9.41 -5.97 0.93
N VAL A 276 8.95 -7.19 0.60
CA VAL A 276 9.37 -7.90 -0.60
C VAL A 276 9.06 -7.08 -1.86
N SER A 277 7.86 -6.52 -1.96
CA SER A 277 7.44 -5.70 -3.09
C SER A 277 8.28 -4.42 -3.21
N GLU A 278 8.40 -3.64 -2.13
CA GLU A 278 9.16 -2.39 -2.11
C GLU A 278 10.65 -2.63 -2.41
N CYS A 279 11.27 -3.64 -1.80
CA CYS A 279 12.66 -4.02 -2.10
C CYS A 279 12.84 -4.45 -3.56
N ALA A 280 11.86 -5.13 -4.15
CA ALA A 280 11.91 -5.48 -5.57
C ALA A 280 11.87 -4.24 -6.46
N GLU A 281 11.12 -3.20 -6.10
CA GLU A 281 11.09 -1.94 -6.85
C GLU A 281 12.45 -1.23 -6.85
N TYR A 282 13.12 -1.14 -5.70
CA TYR A 282 14.41 -0.45 -5.61
C TYR A 282 15.56 -1.16 -6.35
N ARG A 283 15.42 -2.48 -6.54
CA ARG A 283 16.36 -3.28 -7.34
C ARG A 283 16.15 -3.15 -8.85
N ARG A 284 15.00 -2.62 -9.30
CA ARG A 284 14.77 -2.42 -10.74
C ARG A 284 15.76 -1.38 -11.29
N PRO A 285 16.23 -1.57 -12.54
CA PRO A 285 17.13 -0.65 -13.23
C PRO A 285 16.61 0.79 -13.26
#